data_AF-A0A1S1JWN7-F1
#
_entry.id   AF-A0A1S1JWN7-F1
#
_cell.length_a   1.000
_cell.length_b   1.000
_cell.length_c   1.000
_cell.angle_alpha   90.00
_cell.angle_beta   90.00
_cell.angle_gamma   90.00
#
_symmetry.space_group_name_H-M   'P 1'
#
loop_
_entity.id
_entity.type
_entity.pdbx_description
1 polymer ?
#
loop_
_entity_poly.entity_id
_entity_poly.type
_entity_poly.pdbx_seq_one_letter_code
_entity_poly.pdbx_strand_id
1 'polypeptide(L)'
;MSPAADASGGLPTRTEIEEWDTRDLTDAAVRWRAMAAESEEAFAQHRDNIIRTDWNGDAKDAAVDRVTADAVVVGNQGRVQRESAQIAEDGGGGIRAAKREALEAIADAEANGFKVGEDLAVRDTRPIDVTTMAERTKAAREHAEDIRWFAERLVQADEFVGKQLQGKAAELEGIRFEGAEPERDSPVQLASNEFKQNPPLLPGPPLSESRRAAVEYAEKWAEGFNPDYESLGGGDLDCTNFASQVMRAGGFGDVGNGIDDWRRGDSDDWYYQNDGLAFPGNTSSKTWTLAKENHNFVTQHSGRGEIVGVVATPSREGLDPLAPSRAGLLPGDLIYYKDADGGINHVAVYTGQTMINGVPTDVINQHSGGVKTHGDWMPDSAEYTRAPAQVEFVHLRYPGE
;
A
#
# COMPACT_ATOMS: atom_id res chain seq x y z
N MET A 1 -16.21 14.69 7.67
CA MET A 1 -16.71 13.31 7.54
C MET A 1 -17.15 13.16 6.10
N SER A 2 -16.29 12.59 5.25
CA SER A 2 -16.71 12.09 3.93
C SER A 2 -17.90 11.16 4.14
N PRO A 3 -18.85 11.10 3.19
CA PRO A 3 -19.89 10.10 3.23
C PRO A 3 -19.16 8.75 3.12
N ALA A 4 -18.97 8.10 4.26
CA ALA A 4 -18.45 6.75 4.30
C ALA A 4 -19.45 5.91 3.52
N ALA A 5 -18.93 5.22 2.49
CA ALA A 5 -19.61 4.07 1.92
C ALA A 5 -20.11 3.20 3.08
N ASP A 6 -21.35 2.75 2.99
CA ASP A 6 -21.93 1.87 3.99
C ASP A 6 -20.92 0.76 4.32
N ALA A 7 -20.63 0.59 5.60
CA ALA A 7 -19.62 -0.31 6.17
C ALA A 7 -20.02 -1.81 6.04
N SER A 8 -20.53 -2.19 4.87
CA SER A 8 -20.66 -3.56 4.39
C SER A 8 -19.72 -3.65 3.19
N GLY A 9 -18.71 -4.53 3.24
CA GLY A 9 -17.67 -4.71 2.20
C GLY A 9 -18.18 -5.17 0.82
N GLY A 10 -19.13 -4.43 0.25
CA GLY A 10 -19.65 -4.53 -1.09
C GLY A 10 -19.19 -3.34 -1.92
N LEU A 11 -19.37 -3.45 -3.24
CA LEU A 11 -19.09 -2.38 -4.18
C LEU A 11 -19.95 -1.14 -3.89
N PRO A 12 -19.40 0.07 -4.07
CA PRO A 12 -20.19 1.29 -3.98
C PRO A 12 -21.21 1.36 -5.11
N THR A 13 -22.32 2.03 -4.85
CA THR A 13 -23.31 2.31 -5.88
C THR A 13 -22.80 3.34 -6.88
N ARG A 14 -23.47 3.45 -8.03
CA ARG A 14 -23.16 4.49 -9.02
C ARG A 14 -23.16 5.89 -8.40
N THR A 15 -24.20 6.23 -7.63
CA THR A 15 -24.31 7.54 -6.99
C THR A 15 -23.17 7.76 -6.00
N GLU A 16 -22.80 6.75 -5.21
CA GLU A 16 -21.67 6.84 -4.28
C GLU A 16 -20.34 7.11 -4.99
N ILE A 17 -20.07 6.45 -6.13
CA ILE A 17 -18.89 6.72 -6.95
C ILE A 17 -18.92 8.17 -7.49
N GLU A 18 -20.06 8.60 -8.04
CA GLU A 18 -20.25 9.95 -8.59
C GLU A 18 -20.07 11.04 -7.53
N GLU A 19 -20.48 10.79 -6.29
CA GLU A 19 -20.41 11.74 -5.18
C GLU A 19 -19.13 11.61 -4.32
N TRP A 20 -18.29 10.59 -4.56
CA TRP A 20 -17.08 10.34 -3.75
C TRP A 20 -16.17 11.57 -3.65
N ASP A 21 -15.86 12.00 -2.43
CA ASP A 21 -15.18 13.26 -2.15
C ASP A 21 -13.96 13.09 -1.24
N THR A 22 -12.93 13.88 -1.52
CA THR A 22 -11.62 13.88 -0.84
C THR A 22 -11.27 15.24 -0.24
N ARG A 23 -12.17 16.24 -0.28
CA ARG A 23 -11.92 17.59 0.27
C ARG A 23 -11.53 17.56 1.75
N ASP A 24 -12.11 16.66 2.52
CA ASP A 24 -11.77 16.49 3.93
C ASP A 24 -10.30 16.14 4.15
N LEU A 25 -9.69 15.35 3.25
CA LEU A 25 -8.27 15.00 3.31
C LEU A 25 -7.38 16.21 3.03
N THR A 26 -7.71 16.98 1.98
CA THR A 26 -6.96 18.20 1.65
C THR A 26 -7.09 19.26 2.75
N ASP A 27 -8.28 19.42 3.33
CA ASP A 27 -8.50 20.35 4.43
C ASP A 27 -7.78 19.90 5.71
N ALA A 28 -7.73 18.59 5.97
CA ALA A 28 -6.98 18.03 7.09
C ALA A 28 -5.47 18.26 6.94
N ALA A 29 -4.92 18.05 5.75
CA ALA A 29 -3.50 18.28 5.47
C ALA A 29 -3.08 19.73 5.76
N VAL A 30 -3.88 20.71 5.31
CA VAL A 30 -3.64 22.13 5.60
C VAL A 30 -3.65 22.38 7.11
N ARG A 31 -4.66 21.85 7.82
CA ARG A 31 -4.77 22.03 9.29
C ARG A 31 -3.60 21.41 10.04
N TRP A 32 -3.17 20.20 9.70
CA TRP A 32 -2.07 19.53 10.39
C TRP A 32 -0.72 20.23 10.18
N ARG A 33 -0.45 20.75 8.98
CA ARG A 33 0.76 21.56 8.75
C ARG A 33 0.74 22.87 9.54
N ALA A 34 -0.42 23.53 9.60
CA ALA A 34 -0.58 24.74 10.41
C ALA A 34 -0.38 24.44 11.91
N MET A 35 -1.02 23.41 12.44
CA MET A 35 -0.86 22.99 13.83
C MET A 35 0.60 22.65 14.19
N ALA A 36 1.32 21.98 13.29
CA ALA A 36 2.73 21.66 13.50
C ALA A 36 3.58 22.94 13.62
N ALA A 37 3.41 23.87 12.67
CA ALA A 37 4.15 25.12 12.65
C ALA A 37 3.82 26.00 13.87
N GLU A 38 2.55 26.15 14.21
CA GLU A 38 2.09 26.95 15.36
C GLU A 38 2.61 26.36 16.69
N SER A 39 2.60 25.03 16.83
CA SER A 39 3.12 24.36 18.03
C SER A 39 4.62 24.54 18.18
N GLU A 40 5.38 24.32 17.11
CA GLU A 40 6.84 24.49 17.10
C GLU A 40 7.24 25.95 17.40
N GLU A 41 6.53 26.93 16.82
CA GLU A 41 6.75 28.36 17.09
C GLU A 41 6.44 28.72 18.55
N ALA A 42 5.32 28.24 19.09
CA ALA A 42 4.94 28.51 20.47
C ALA A 42 5.97 27.97 21.47
N PHE A 43 6.49 26.76 21.26
CA PHE A 43 7.51 26.17 22.13
C PHE A 43 8.89 26.81 21.94
N ALA A 44 9.25 27.20 20.72
CA ALA A 44 10.46 27.99 20.48
C ALA A 44 10.40 29.33 21.23
N GLN A 45 9.27 30.04 21.16
CA GLN A 45 9.04 31.28 21.88
C GLN A 45 9.05 31.07 23.40
N HIS A 46 8.48 29.96 23.89
CA HIS A 46 8.51 29.62 25.31
C HIS A 46 9.94 29.42 25.82
N ARG A 47 10.75 28.64 25.10
CA ARG A 47 12.18 28.43 25.41
C ARG A 47 12.93 29.77 25.46
N ASP A 48 12.72 30.59 24.45
CA ASP A 48 13.31 31.93 24.35
C ASP A 48 12.95 32.83 25.54
N ASN A 49 11.69 32.78 26.00
CA ASN A 49 11.23 33.53 27.16
C ASN A 49 11.93 33.08 28.45
N ILE A 50 12.15 31.79 28.64
CA ILE A 50 12.87 31.24 29.81
C ILE A 50 14.35 31.66 29.79
N ILE A 51 15.02 31.55 28.64
CA ILE A 51 16.43 31.90 28.49
C ILE A 51 16.67 33.38 28.81
N ARG A 52 15.77 34.27 28.35
CA ARG A 52 15.88 35.73 28.51
C ARG A 52 15.54 36.24 29.92
N THR A 53 15.19 35.37 30.87
CA THR A 53 14.93 35.79 32.25
C THR A 53 16.21 36.27 32.96
N ASP A 54 16.07 37.27 33.83
CA ASP A 54 17.15 37.77 34.70
C ASP A 54 17.45 36.83 35.89
N TRP A 55 16.65 35.78 36.06
CA TRP A 55 16.88 34.73 37.04
C TRP A 55 18.17 33.96 36.71
N ASN A 56 18.89 33.46 37.71
CA ASN A 56 20.15 32.73 37.54
C ASN A 56 20.31 31.67 38.63
N GLY A 57 21.09 30.62 38.33
CA GLY A 57 21.37 29.48 39.22
C GLY A 57 20.68 28.19 38.77
N ASP A 58 20.93 27.09 39.49
CA ASP A 58 20.56 25.71 39.11
C ASP A 58 19.10 25.52 38.68
N ALA A 59 18.18 26.29 39.26
CA ALA A 59 16.76 26.20 38.94
C ALA A 59 16.41 26.84 37.58
N LYS A 60 17.17 27.83 37.11
CA LYS A 60 17.08 28.31 35.72
C LYS A 60 17.62 27.27 34.75
N ASP A 61 18.76 26.65 35.07
CA ASP A 61 19.37 25.64 34.21
C ASP A 61 18.42 24.44 34.05
N ALA A 62 17.81 23.97 35.13
CA ALA A 62 16.78 22.93 35.09
C ALA A 62 15.54 23.34 34.27
N ALA A 63 15.12 24.61 34.34
CA ALA A 63 14.01 25.10 33.53
C ALA A 63 14.38 25.16 32.03
N VAL A 64 15.60 25.58 31.69
CA VAL A 64 16.13 25.59 30.32
C VAL A 64 16.24 24.17 29.76
N ASP A 65 16.72 23.22 30.55
CA ASP A 65 16.80 21.81 30.16
C ASP A 65 15.41 21.25 29.87
N ARG A 66 14.44 21.53 30.75
CA ARG A 66 13.06 21.07 30.60
C ARG A 66 12.40 21.60 29.32
N VAL A 67 12.44 22.91 29.08
CA VAL A 67 11.83 23.49 27.87
C VAL A 67 12.54 23.06 26.59
N THR A 68 13.84 22.70 26.69
CA THR A 68 14.59 22.15 25.56
C THR A 68 14.13 20.73 25.25
N ALA A 69 13.93 19.89 26.27
CA ALA A 69 13.35 18.55 26.11
C ALA A 69 11.92 18.60 25.55
N ASP A 70 11.06 19.47 26.10
CA ASP A 70 9.68 19.63 25.64
C ASP A 70 9.63 20.10 24.16
N ALA A 71 10.56 20.95 23.71
CA ALA A 71 10.67 21.36 22.31
C ALA A 71 11.03 20.20 21.36
N VAL A 72 11.81 19.21 21.83
CA VAL A 72 12.10 17.99 21.05
C VAL A 72 10.83 17.14 20.88
N VAL A 73 10.04 16.98 21.94
CA VAL A 73 8.75 16.26 21.90
C VAL A 73 7.82 16.90 20.87
N VAL A 74 7.70 18.22 20.91
CA VAL A 74 6.84 18.97 19.96
C VAL A 74 7.36 18.89 18.54
N GLY A 75 8.69 18.92 18.32
CA GLY A 75 9.27 18.70 16.99
C GLY A 75 8.94 17.30 16.43
N ASN A 76 8.93 16.28 17.28
CA ASN A 76 8.52 14.92 16.90
C ASN A 76 7.02 14.86 16.56
N GLN A 77 6.16 15.51 17.35
CA GLN A 77 4.73 15.63 17.02
C GLN A 77 4.50 16.36 15.70
N GLY A 78 5.23 17.47 15.47
CA GLY A 78 5.18 18.24 14.24
C GLY A 78 5.63 17.45 13.01
N ARG A 79 6.64 16.58 13.14
CA ARG A 79 7.04 15.63 12.10
C ARG A 79 5.88 14.69 11.73
N VAL A 80 5.26 14.03 12.71
CA VAL A 80 4.14 13.10 12.46
C VAL A 80 2.95 13.83 11.81
N GLN A 81 2.63 15.05 12.27
CA GLN A 81 1.56 15.86 11.67
C GLN A 81 1.85 16.23 10.20
N ARG A 82 3.10 16.55 9.86
CA ARG A 82 3.49 16.82 8.46
C ARG A 82 3.45 15.56 7.59
N GLU A 83 3.86 14.42 8.13
CA GLU A 83 3.74 13.12 7.44
C GLU A 83 2.28 12.74 7.19
N SER A 84 1.40 12.91 8.18
CA SER A 84 -0.06 12.72 8.01
C SER A 84 -0.62 13.64 6.93
N ALA A 85 -0.17 14.90 6.87
CA ALA A 85 -0.60 15.85 5.84
C ALA A 85 -0.18 15.40 4.44
N GLN A 86 1.02 14.86 4.30
CA GLN A 86 1.49 14.30 3.03
C GLN A 86 0.64 13.11 2.59
N ILE A 87 0.41 12.14 3.49
CA ILE A 87 -0.44 10.97 3.24
C ILE A 87 -1.85 11.38 2.80
N ALA A 88 -2.45 12.39 3.44
CA ALA A 88 -3.79 12.86 3.08
C ALA A 88 -3.84 13.55 1.70
N GLU A 89 -2.82 14.32 1.32
CA GLU A 89 -2.76 14.97 0.01
C GLU A 89 -2.55 13.98 -1.14
N ASP A 90 -1.54 13.12 -0.99
CA ASP A 90 -1.20 12.10 -1.99
C ASP A 90 -2.33 11.09 -2.11
N GLY A 91 -2.84 10.61 -0.97
CA GLY A 91 -4.00 9.72 -0.89
C GLY A 91 -5.25 10.33 -1.54
N GLY A 92 -5.54 11.60 -1.25
CA GLY A 92 -6.64 12.31 -1.92
C GLY A 92 -6.46 12.41 -3.44
N GLY A 93 -5.22 12.56 -3.91
CA GLY A 93 -4.88 12.50 -5.33
C GLY A 93 -5.17 11.13 -5.95
N GLY A 94 -4.71 10.06 -5.29
CA GLY A 94 -4.93 8.67 -5.70
C GLY A 94 -6.41 8.29 -5.77
N ILE A 95 -7.19 8.62 -4.73
CA ILE A 95 -8.65 8.37 -4.69
C ILE A 95 -9.36 9.11 -5.83
N ARG A 96 -9.01 10.38 -6.09
CA ARG A 96 -9.59 11.13 -7.22
C ARG A 96 -9.24 10.51 -8.57
N ALA A 97 -8.06 9.90 -8.70
CA ALA A 97 -7.69 9.19 -9.93
C ALA A 97 -8.53 7.91 -10.09
N ALA A 98 -8.62 7.07 -9.06
CA ALA A 98 -9.43 5.86 -9.07
C ALA A 98 -10.92 6.16 -9.35
N LYS A 99 -11.46 7.25 -8.77
CA LYS A 99 -12.81 7.73 -9.07
C LYS A 99 -13.00 8.04 -10.55
N ARG A 100 -12.08 8.78 -11.17
CA ARG A 100 -12.19 9.12 -12.60
C ARG A 100 -12.19 7.87 -13.45
N GLU A 101 -11.31 6.92 -13.16
CA GLU A 101 -11.23 5.66 -13.90
C GLU A 101 -12.54 4.84 -13.77
N ALA A 102 -13.15 4.79 -12.59
CA ALA A 102 -14.45 4.14 -12.40
C ALA A 102 -15.58 4.82 -13.20
N LEU A 103 -15.61 6.16 -13.22
CA LEU A 103 -16.57 6.92 -14.00
C LEU A 103 -16.35 6.77 -15.51
N GLU A 104 -15.09 6.68 -15.96
CA GLU A 104 -14.73 6.42 -17.36
C GLU A 104 -15.21 5.03 -17.80
N ALA A 105 -15.04 3.98 -16.98
CA ALA A 105 -15.55 2.65 -17.28
C ALA A 105 -17.09 2.61 -17.40
N ILE A 106 -17.80 3.37 -16.56
CA ILE A 106 -19.26 3.54 -16.66
C ILE A 106 -19.62 4.24 -17.97
N ALA A 107 -18.94 5.34 -18.29
CA ALA A 107 -19.18 6.10 -19.52
C ALA A 107 -18.92 5.28 -20.79
N ASP A 108 -17.88 4.44 -20.79
CA ASP A 108 -17.53 3.56 -21.90
C ASP A 108 -18.60 2.48 -22.14
N ALA A 109 -19.16 1.91 -21.07
CA ALA A 109 -20.29 0.98 -21.18
C ALA A 109 -21.52 1.67 -21.78
N GLU A 110 -21.82 2.89 -21.34
CA GLU A 110 -22.95 3.68 -21.84
C GLU A 110 -22.78 4.09 -23.31
N ALA A 111 -21.57 4.50 -23.70
CA ALA A 111 -21.22 4.81 -25.10
C ALA A 111 -21.41 3.60 -26.02
N ASN A 112 -21.21 2.38 -25.51
CA ASN A 112 -21.40 1.12 -26.26
C ASN A 112 -22.87 0.64 -26.33
N GLY A 113 -23.82 1.44 -25.84
CA GLY A 113 -25.26 1.16 -25.88
C GLY A 113 -25.74 0.24 -24.76
N PHE A 114 -25.00 0.18 -23.66
CA PHE A 114 -25.48 -0.42 -22.42
C PHE A 114 -26.00 0.66 -21.46
N LYS A 115 -26.74 0.23 -20.44
CA LYS A 115 -27.14 1.07 -19.31
C LYS A 115 -26.54 0.49 -18.05
N VAL A 116 -25.84 1.32 -17.29
CA VAL A 116 -25.30 0.96 -15.98
C VAL A 116 -26.28 1.37 -14.89
N GLY A 117 -26.71 0.40 -14.08
CA GLY A 117 -27.61 0.60 -12.96
C GLY A 117 -26.95 1.21 -11.73
N GLU A 118 -27.76 1.50 -10.72
CA GLU A 118 -27.28 1.96 -9.40
C GLU A 118 -26.40 0.90 -8.73
N ASP A 119 -26.71 -0.36 -8.95
CA ASP A 119 -25.98 -1.55 -8.50
C ASP A 119 -24.76 -1.89 -9.39
N LEU A 120 -24.36 -0.96 -10.27
CA LEU A 120 -23.32 -1.15 -11.29
C LEU A 120 -23.62 -2.28 -12.31
N ALA A 121 -24.84 -2.82 -12.32
CA ALA A 121 -25.21 -3.86 -13.27
C ALA A 121 -25.36 -3.29 -14.69
N VAL A 122 -24.76 -3.97 -15.66
CA VAL A 122 -24.78 -3.57 -17.07
C VAL A 122 -25.91 -4.28 -17.80
N ARG A 123 -26.80 -3.49 -18.43
CA ARG A 123 -27.94 -3.99 -19.21
C ARG A 123 -27.88 -3.50 -20.64
N ASP A 124 -28.09 -4.40 -21.59
CA ASP A 124 -28.19 -4.02 -22.99
C ASP A 124 -29.47 -3.22 -23.26
N THR A 125 -29.34 -2.09 -23.97
CA THR A 125 -30.48 -1.24 -24.34
C THR A 125 -30.89 -1.41 -25.80
N ARG A 126 -30.11 -2.16 -26.60
CA ARG A 126 -30.40 -2.38 -28.01
C ARG A 126 -31.56 -3.36 -28.19
N PRO A 127 -32.33 -3.24 -29.28
CA PRO A 127 -33.33 -4.25 -29.64
C PRO A 127 -32.69 -5.64 -29.75
N ILE A 128 -33.41 -6.67 -29.29
CA ILE A 128 -32.92 -8.06 -29.34
C ILE A 128 -32.73 -8.47 -30.80
N ASP A 129 -31.49 -8.85 -31.13
CA ASP A 129 -31.11 -9.44 -32.41
C ASP A 129 -30.36 -10.74 -32.12
N VAL A 130 -30.97 -11.86 -32.52
CA VAL A 130 -30.45 -13.21 -32.28
C VAL A 130 -29.08 -13.45 -32.90
N THR A 131 -28.70 -12.68 -33.92
CA THR A 131 -27.40 -12.82 -34.59
C THR A 131 -26.26 -12.16 -33.82
N THR A 132 -26.55 -11.11 -33.06
CA THR A 132 -25.56 -10.34 -32.27
C THR A 132 -25.70 -10.53 -30.75
N MET A 133 -26.75 -11.24 -30.30
CA MET A 133 -27.08 -11.45 -28.90
C MET A 133 -25.93 -12.07 -28.09
N ALA A 134 -25.21 -13.05 -28.65
CA ALA A 134 -24.09 -13.70 -27.98
C ALA A 134 -22.93 -12.70 -27.75
N GLU A 135 -22.57 -11.95 -28.79
CA GLU A 135 -21.51 -10.92 -28.72
C GLU A 135 -21.88 -9.79 -27.75
N ARG A 136 -23.12 -9.34 -27.76
CA ARG A 136 -23.59 -8.29 -26.83
C ARG A 136 -23.72 -8.76 -25.39
N THR A 137 -24.10 -10.02 -25.17
CA THR A 137 -24.10 -10.61 -23.82
C THR A 137 -22.68 -10.72 -23.28
N LYS A 138 -21.72 -11.12 -24.13
CA LYS A 138 -20.29 -11.12 -23.79
C LYS A 138 -19.82 -9.70 -23.43
N ALA A 139 -20.05 -8.72 -24.30
CA ALA A 139 -19.68 -7.32 -24.06
C ALA A 139 -20.33 -6.70 -22.80
N ALA A 140 -21.56 -7.08 -22.45
CA ALA A 140 -22.22 -6.60 -21.23
C ALA A 140 -21.52 -7.10 -19.96
N ARG A 141 -21.13 -8.39 -19.93
CA ARG A 141 -20.40 -8.98 -18.79
C ARG A 141 -19.04 -8.32 -18.61
N GLU A 142 -18.36 -8.11 -19.71
CA GLU A 142 -17.06 -7.45 -19.74
C GLU A 142 -17.09 -6.03 -19.16
N HIS A 143 -18.03 -5.20 -19.62
CA HIS A 143 -18.21 -3.87 -19.03
C HIS A 143 -18.57 -3.95 -17.54
N ALA A 144 -19.37 -4.94 -17.13
CA ALA A 144 -19.70 -5.12 -15.72
C ALA A 144 -18.47 -5.47 -14.88
N GLU A 145 -17.56 -6.28 -15.42
CA GLU A 145 -16.31 -6.65 -14.78
C GLU A 145 -15.32 -5.50 -14.70
N ASP A 146 -15.20 -4.68 -15.74
CA ASP A 146 -14.36 -3.48 -15.76
C ASP A 146 -14.85 -2.46 -14.72
N ILE A 147 -16.15 -2.14 -14.74
CA ILE A 147 -16.78 -1.22 -13.78
C ILE A 147 -16.57 -1.70 -12.34
N ARG A 148 -16.83 -2.99 -12.09
CA ARG A 148 -16.59 -3.61 -10.78
C ARG A 148 -15.13 -3.46 -10.35
N TRP A 149 -14.18 -3.68 -11.24
CA TRP A 149 -12.77 -3.59 -10.92
C TRP A 149 -12.34 -2.18 -10.51
N PHE A 150 -12.71 -1.18 -11.30
CA PHE A 150 -12.38 0.20 -10.97
C PHE A 150 -13.10 0.67 -9.70
N ALA A 151 -14.32 0.20 -9.45
CA ALA A 151 -15.02 0.45 -8.19
C ALA A 151 -14.32 -0.22 -6.99
N GLU A 152 -13.85 -1.47 -7.11
CA GLU A 152 -13.03 -2.13 -6.08
C GLU A 152 -11.72 -1.37 -5.81
N ARG A 153 -11.06 -0.90 -6.88
CA ARG A 153 -9.82 -0.12 -6.76
C ARG A 153 -10.05 1.23 -6.07
N LEU A 154 -11.18 1.89 -6.31
CA LEU A 154 -11.58 3.11 -5.61
C LEU A 154 -11.75 2.85 -4.10
N VAL A 155 -12.47 1.80 -3.72
CA VAL A 155 -12.65 1.42 -2.31
C VAL A 155 -11.31 1.12 -1.65
N GLN A 156 -10.47 0.30 -2.28
CA GLN A 156 -9.16 -0.05 -1.74
C GLN A 156 -8.26 1.17 -1.55
N ALA A 157 -8.28 2.12 -2.50
CA ALA A 157 -7.52 3.36 -2.37
C ALA A 157 -7.99 4.19 -1.16
N ASP A 158 -9.30 4.31 -0.95
CA ASP A 158 -9.86 5.07 0.17
C ASP A 158 -9.59 4.41 1.53
N GLU A 159 -9.86 3.10 1.63
CA GLU A 159 -9.60 2.31 2.85
C GLU A 159 -8.14 2.36 3.26
N PHE A 160 -7.23 2.20 2.29
CA PHE A 160 -5.80 2.22 2.52
C PHE A 160 -5.35 3.58 3.08
N VAL A 161 -5.80 4.69 2.50
CA VAL A 161 -5.48 6.05 2.99
C VAL A 161 -6.03 6.24 4.41
N GLY A 162 -7.28 5.83 4.66
CA GLY A 162 -7.90 5.89 5.98
C GLY A 162 -7.08 5.14 7.04
N LYS A 163 -6.59 3.94 6.70
CA LYS A 163 -5.79 3.10 7.59
C LYS A 163 -4.38 3.66 7.85
N GLN A 164 -3.71 4.23 6.84
CA GLN A 164 -2.43 4.94 7.03
C GLN A 164 -2.57 6.13 7.99
N LEU A 165 -3.64 6.91 7.85
CA LEU A 165 -3.93 8.05 8.73
C LEU A 165 -4.25 7.60 10.17
N GLN A 166 -4.95 6.49 10.35
CA GLN A 166 -5.17 5.89 11.67
C GLN A 166 -3.85 5.45 12.33
N GLY A 167 -2.93 4.84 11.56
CA GLY A 167 -1.60 4.48 12.05
C GLY A 167 -0.81 5.70 12.56
N LYS A 168 -0.83 6.81 11.81
CA LYS A 168 -0.19 8.05 12.24
C LYS A 168 -0.87 8.69 13.46
N ALA A 169 -2.19 8.54 13.60
CA ALA A 169 -2.87 8.99 14.81
C ALA A 169 -2.40 8.22 16.06
N ALA A 170 -2.20 6.91 15.95
CA ALA A 170 -1.64 6.09 17.02
C ALA A 170 -0.17 6.45 17.33
N GLU A 171 0.67 6.70 16.31
CA GLU A 171 2.04 7.20 16.50
C GLU A 171 2.03 8.52 17.28
N LEU A 172 1.15 9.45 16.90
CA LEU A 172 1.03 10.75 17.56
C LEU A 172 0.59 10.61 19.03
N GLU A 173 -0.35 9.71 19.34
CA GLU A 173 -0.81 9.41 20.71
C GLU A 173 0.33 8.88 21.62
N GLY A 174 1.29 8.17 21.02
CA GLY A 174 2.48 7.65 21.68
C GLY A 174 3.49 8.71 22.10
N ILE A 175 3.49 9.90 21.47
CA ILE A 175 4.46 10.97 21.75
C ILE A 175 4.00 11.82 22.95
N ARG A 176 4.69 11.69 24.09
CA ARG A 176 4.33 12.34 25.36
C ARG A 176 5.51 13.09 25.98
N PHE A 177 5.20 14.07 26.83
CA PHE A 177 6.19 14.81 27.62
C PHE A 177 6.71 13.98 28.82
N GLU A 178 7.97 14.19 29.22
CA GLU A 178 8.57 13.53 30.39
C GLU A 178 7.91 13.95 31.72
N GLY A 179 7.78 13.03 32.68
CA GLY A 179 7.17 13.28 34.00
C GLY A 179 5.68 12.90 34.12
N ALA A 180 5.12 12.21 33.12
CA ALA A 180 3.78 11.60 33.20
C ALA A 180 3.77 10.15 33.78
N GLU A 181 4.92 9.47 33.80
CA GLU A 181 5.40 8.27 34.56
C GLU A 181 4.51 7.00 34.76
N PRO A 182 5.10 5.76 34.77
CA PRO A 182 6.47 5.49 35.20
C PRO A 182 7.47 5.03 34.13
N GLU A 183 8.61 5.74 34.14
CA GLU A 183 10.01 5.35 33.99
C GLU A 183 10.40 4.41 32.83
N ARG A 184 10.93 4.99 31.75
CA ARG A 184 11.98 4.37 30.92
C ARG A 184 12.94 5.42 30.37
N ASP A 185 14.19 5.36 30.81
CA ASP A 185 15.34 5.99 30.17
C ASP A 185 15.41 5.59 28.69
N SER A 186 15.47 6.57 27.79
CA SER A 186 16.00 6.35 26.44
C SER A 186 16.58 7.65 25.86
N PRO A 187 17.87 7.66 25.47
CA PRO A 187 18.48 8.81 24.85
C PRO A 187 18.17 8.79 23.35
N VAL A 188 17.38 9.75 22.86
CA VAL A 188 17.18 9.95 21.42
C VAL A 188 18.39 10.71 20.84
N GLN A 189 19.10 10.10 19.91
CA GLN A 189 20.16 10.74 19.10
C GLN A 189 19.64 11.10 17.70
N LEU A 190 20.06 12.26 17.20
CA LEU A 190 19.82 12.73 15.84
C LEU A 190 20.71 11.94 14.85
N ALA A 191 20.10 11.29 13.86
CA ALA A 191 20.81 10.68 12.74
C ALA A 191 20.94 11.69 11.57
N SER A 192 22.12 11.73 10.96
CA SER A 192 22.49 12.56 9.82
C SER A 192 21.85 12.11 8.50
N ASN A 193 21.57 13.06 7.59
CA ASN A 193 21.13 12.85 6.21
C ASN A 193 22.27 12.33 5.30
N GLU A 194 22.57 11.04 5.36
CA GLU A 194 23.34 10.35 4.32
C GLU A 194 22.44 9.36 3.57
N PHE A 195 22.57 9.30 2.24
CA PHE A 195 21.88 8.31 1.41
C PHE A 195 22.22 6.90 1.91
N LYS A 196 21.21 6.20 2.41
CA LYS A 196 21.36 4.89 3.06
C LYS A 196 21.64 3.84 1.99
N GLN A 197 22.81 3.21 2.03
CA GLN A 197 22.99 1.95 1.31
C GLN A 197 22.25 0.85 2.08
N ASN A 198 21.45 0.03 1.40
CA ASN A 198 20.80 -1.13 2.01
C ASN A 198 21.86 -2.00 2.69
N PRO A 199 21.63 -2.45 3.94
CA PRO A 199 22.59 -3.33 4.60
C PRO A 199 22.73 -4.63 3.81
N PRO A 200 23.95 -5.17 3.66
CA PRO A 200 24.18 -6.36 2.85
C PRO A 200 23.40 -7.56 3.42
N LEU A 201 22.76 -8.32 2.53
CA LEU A 201 22.03 -9.54 2.89
C LEU A 201 22.99 -10.60 3.46
N LEU A 202 22.52 -11.36 4.44
CA LEU A 202 23.20 -12.54 4.95
C LEU A 202 23.25 -13.64 3.88
N PRO A 203 24.30 -14.48 3.87
CA PRO A 203 24.41 -15.57 2.90
C PRO A 203 23.24 -16.56 3.06
N GLY A 204 22.39 -16.65 2.04
CA GLY A 204 21.28 -17.61 1.95
C GLY A 204 21.64 -18.88 1.16
N PRO A 205 20.67 -19.80 0.99
CA PRO A 205 20.82 -20.91 0.04
C PRO A 205 21.10 -20.39 -1.38
N PRO A 206 21.81 -21.17 -2.22
CA PRO A 206 22.05 -20.77 -3.61
C PRO A 206 20.71 -20.61 -4.34
N LEU A 207 20.47 -19.42 -4.87
CA LEU A 207 19.28 -19.09 -5.63
C LEU A 207 19.40 -19.59 -7.07
N SER A 208 18.28 -20.00 -7.66
CA SER A 208 18.17 -20.17 -9.12
C SER A 208 18.47 -18.84 -9.83
N GLU A 209 18.75 -18.92 -11.13
CA GLU A 209 18.94 -17.72 -11.96
C GLU A 209 17.69 -16.83 -11.96
N SER A 210 16.51 -17.45 -12.07
CA SER A 210 15.21 -16.80 -12.03
C SER A 210 14.98 -16.02 -10.73
N ARG A 211 15.23 -16.65 -9.57
CA ARG A 211 15.14 -15.96 -8.27
C ARG A 211 16.14 -14.83 -8.12
N ARG A 212 17.38 -15.04 -8.55
CA ARG A 212 18.41 -14.00 -8.50
C ARG A 212 17.99 -12.77 -9.32
N ALA A 213 17.46 -12.98 -10.52
CA ALA A 213 16.96 -11.88 -11.36
C ALA A 213 15.78 -11.13 -10.71
N ALA A 214 14.85 -11.86 -10.09
CA ALA A 214 13.74 -11.25 -9.34
C ALA A 214 14.24 -10.39 -8.17
N VAL A 215 15.15 -10.92 -7.35
CA VAL A 215 15.70 -10.20 -6.19
C VAL A 215 16.53 -8.99 -6.63
N GLU A 216 17.36 -9.12 -7.67
CA GLU A 216 18.12 -8.00 -8.23
C GLU A 216 17.18 -6.87 -8.72
N TYR A 217 16.08 -7.23 -9.36
CA TYR A 217 15.06 -6.26 -9.76
C TYR A 217 14.40 -5.60 -8.55
N ALA A 218 14.01 -6.39 -7.55
CA ALA A 218 13.38 -5.90 -6.34
C ALA A 218 14.29 -4.92 -5.59
N GLU A 219 15.57 -5.23 -5.44
CA GLU A 219 16.56 -4.35 -4.80
C GLU A 219 16.81 -3.07 -5.59
N LYS A 220 16.92 -3.17 -6.92
CA LYS A 220 17.13 -2.01 -7.80
C LYS A 220 16.01 -0.96 -7.66
N TRP A 221 14.78 -1.42 -7.47
CA TRP A 221 13.59 -0.56 -7.42
C TRP A 221 12.97 -0.48 -6.02
N ALA A 222 13.70 -0.86 -4.97
CA ALA A 222 13.21 -0.86 -3.59
C ALA A 222 12.76 0.53 -3.10
N GLU A 223 13.48 1.58 -3.50
CA GLU A 223 13.23 2.98 -3.12
C GLU A 223 12.73 3.85 -4.29
N GLY A 224 12.46 3.26 -5.46
CA GLY A 224 12.15 3.96 -6.71
C GLY A 224 11.04 3.30 -7.51
N PHE A 225 10.81 3.78 -8.74
CA PHE A 225 9.89 3.14 -9.69
C PHE A 225 10.61 2.86 -10.99
N ASN A 226 10.29 1.73 -11.62
CA ASN A 226 10.73 1.48 -12.98
C ASN A 226 9.92 2.37 -13.95
N PRO A 227 10.55 3.32 -14.68
CA PRO A 227 9.84 4.19 -15.61
C PRO A 227 9.23 3.47 -16.83
N ASP A 228 9.60 2.21 -17.07
CA ASP A 228 9.01 1.38 -18.12
C ASP A 228 7.57 0.91 -17.76
N TYR A 229 7.17 1.08 -16.49
CA TYR A 229 5.85 0.72 -15.99
C TYR A 229 5.09 1.97 -15.53
N GLU A 230 3.78 2.00 -15.79
CA GLU A 230 2.86 3.04 -15.36
C GLU A 230 2.78 2.98 -13.83
N SER A 231 2.87 4.16 -13.24
CA SER A 231 2.70 4.38 -11.82
C SER A 231 1.21 4.38 -11.50
N LEU A 232 0.66 3.23 -11.13
CA LEU A 232 -0.77 3.10 -10.89
C LEU A 232 -1.16 3.85 -9.60
N GLY A 233 -2.25 4.63 -9.67
CA GLY A 233 -2.77 5.39 -8.51
C GLY A 233 -1.90 6.56 -8.04
N GLY A 234 -0.96 7.06 -8.86
CA GLY A 234 -0.06 8.15 -8.47
C GLY A 234 1.23 7.70 -7.79
N GLY A 235 1.56 6.41 -7.84
CA GLY A 235 2.81 5.82 -7.33
C GLY A 235 2.69 5.21 -5.95
N ASP A 236 1.72 5.66 -5.17
CA ASP A 236 1.63 5.30 -3.77
C ASP A 236 0.70 4.10 -3.51
N LEU A 237 0.15 3.45 -4.54
CA LEU A 237 -0.71 2.26 -4.42
C LEU A 237 -0.17 1.07 -5.24
N ASP A 238 1.14 1.07 -5.51
CA ASP A 238 1.76 0.25 -6.55
C ASP A 238 2.24 -1.14 -6.08
N CYS A 239 1.85 -1.59 -4.87
CA CYS A 239 2.38 -2.81 -4.24
C CYS A 239 2.36 -4.04 -5.18
N THR A 240 1.23 -4.26 -5.84
CA THR A 240 1.00 -5.43 -6.70
C THR A 240 1.66 -5.28 -8.06
N ASN A 241 1.70 -4.06 -8.60
CA ASN A 241 2.40 -3.78 -9.84
C ASN A 241 3.90 -4.01 -9.65
N PHE A 242 4.48 -3.54 -8.54
CA PHE A 242 5.88 -3.80 -8.18
C PHE A 242 6.15 -5.30 -8.00
N ALA A 243 5.34 -6.01 -7.23
CA ALA A 243 5.48 -7.46 -7.06
C ALA A 243 5.37 -8.20 -8.41
N SER A 244 4.45 -7.79 -9.28
CA SER A 244 4.28 -8.38 -10.61
C SER A 244 5.49 -8.11 -11.53
N GLN A 245 6.06 -6.91 -11.46
CA GLN A 245 7.31 -6.60 -12.17
C GLN A 245 8.46 -7.49 -11.70
N VAL A 246 8.58 -7.72 -10.39
CA VAL A 246 9.59 -8.62 -9.80
C VAL A 246 9.40 -10.06 -10.27
N MET A 247 8.16 -10.56 -10.29
CA MET A 247 7.83 -11.87 -10.85
C MET A 247 8.24 -11.96 -12.32
N ARG A 248 7.91 -10.93 -13.14
CA ARG A 248 8.25 -10.91 -14.57
C ARG A 248 9.76 -10.88 -14.80
N ALA A 249 10.50 -10.12 -13.99
CA ALA A 249 11.96 -10.08 -14.02
C ALA A 249 12.59 -11.44 -13.67
N GLY A 250 11.94 -12.23 -12.82
CA GLY A 250 12.31 -13.63 -12.56
C GLY A 250 11.88 -14.63 -13.64
N GLY A 251 11.36 -14.17 -14.78
CA GLY A 251 11.11 -14.99 -15.95
C GLY A 251 9.68 -15.54 -16.09
N PHE A 252 8.75 -15.20 -15.19
CA PHE A 252 7.34 -15.51 -15.42
C PHE A 252 6.85 -14.81 -16.69
N GLY A 253 6.36 -15.61 -17.64
CA GLY A 253 5.75 -15.09 -18.87
C GLY A 253 4.33 -14.60 -18.62
N ASP A 254 3.88 -13.64 -19.40
CA ASP A 254 2.49 -13.19 -19.45
C ASP A 254 1.59 -14.38 -19.84
N VAL A 255 0.44 -14.52 -19.17
CA VAL A 255 -0.58 -15.55 -19.45
C VAL A 255 -1.95 -14.90 -19.57
N GLY A 256 -2.86 -15.52 -20.32
CA GLY A 256 -4.17 -14.93 -20.62
C GLY A 256 -4.11 -13.88 -21.73
N ASN A 257 -3.24 -14.06 -22.73
CA ASN A 257 -3.05 -13.12 -23.85
C ASN A 257 -3.53 -13.69 -25.21
N GLY A 258 -4.44 -14.68 -25.17
CA GLY A 258 -5.04 -15.34 -26.33
C GLY A 258 -6.16 -14.55 -27.02
N ILE A 259 -6.67 -15.06 -28.15
CA ILE A 259 -7.76 -14.44 -28.94
C ILE A 259 -9.13 -14.67 -28.24
N ASP A 260 -9.20 -15.65 -27.34
CA ASP A 260 -10.33 -16.01 -26.49
C ASP A 260 -10.45 -15.15 -25.22
N ASP A 261 -9.33 -14.67 -24.67
CA ASP A 261 -9.21 -14.00 -23.35
C ASP A 261 -9.37 -12.47 -23.48
N TRP A 262 -10.48 -12.10 -24.12
CA TRP A 262 -10.70 -10.79 -24.73
C TRP A 262 -10.58 -9.59 -23.74
N ARG A 263 -10.71 -9.73 -22.41
CA ARG A 263 -10.67 -8.58 -21.47
C ARG A 263 -10.32 -8.95 -20.01
N ARG A 264 -9.13 -8.53 -19.54
CA ARG A 264 -8.66 -8.17 -18.17
C ARG A 264 -9.09 -8.99 -16.95
N GLY A 265 -9.96 -9.99 -17.05
CA GLY A 265 -10.95 -10.27 -16.00
C GLY A 265 -10.94 -11.69 -15.44
N ASP A 266 -10.22 -12.63 -16.04
CA ASP A 266 -10.21 -13.99 -15.51
C ASP A 266 -9.11 -14.14 -14.44
N SER A 267 -9.43 -14.88 -13.38
CA SER A 267 -8.56 -15.06 -12.23
C SER A 267 -7.27 -15.85 -12.55
N ASP A 268 -7.17 -16.41 -13.76
CA ASP A 268 -6.02 -17.10 -14.35
C ASP A 268 -5.23 -16.25 -15.37
N ASP A 269 -5.62 -15.00 -15.62
CA ASP A 269 -4.84 -14.06 -16.44
C ASP A 269 -3.73 -13.41 -15.62
N TRP A 270 -2.62 -13.00 -16.24
CA TRP A 270 -1.60 -12.13 -15.64
C TRP A 270 -0.70 -11.48 -16.71
N TYR A 271 -0.88 -10.17 -16.96
CA TYR A 271 -0.15 -9.45 -18.03
C TYR A 271 -0.05 -7.92 -17.80
N TYR A 272 0.91 -7.27 -18.50
CA TYR A 272 1.14 -5.82 -18.50
C TYR A 272 1.59 -5.26 -19.86
N GLN A 273 1.04 -4.10 -20.22
CA GLN A 273 1.12 -3.33 -21.46
C GLN A 273 0.89 -4.15 -22.74
N ASN A 274 -0.32 -4.68 -22.91
CA ASN A 274 -0.75 -5.26 -24.18
C ASN A 274 -1.43 -4.20 -25.07
N ASP A 275 -0.65 -3.31 -25.68
CA ASP A 275 -1.11 -2.38 -26.73
C ASP A 275 -1.28 -3.12 -28.07
N GLY A 276 -2.14 -4.12 -28.10
CA GLY A 276 -2.54 -4.77 -29.34
C GLY A 276 -3.29 -3.79 -30.23
N LEU A 277 -2.92 -3.70 -31.52
CA LEU A 277 -3.64 -2.93 -32.56
C LEU A 277 -5.15 -3.22 -32.64
N ALA A 278 -5.61 -4.31 -32.01
CA ALA A 278 -7.00 -4.74 -31.95
C ALA A 278 -7.80 -4.15 -30.76
N PHE A 279 -7.18 -3.80 -29.62
CA PHE A 279 -7.90 -3.43 -28.38
C PHE A 279 -7.22 -2.28 -27.59
N PRO A 280 -7.45 -1.02 -27.98
CA PRO A 280 -6.94 0.16 -27.26
C PRO A 280 -7.50 0.18 -25.83
N GLY A 281 -6.64 0.41 -24.83
CA GLY A 281 -7.07 0.52 -23.43
C GLY A 281 -7.13 -0.81 -22.66
N ASN A 282 -6.48 -1.89 -23.14
CA ASN A 282 -6.25 -3.14 -22.39
C ASN A 282 -4.77 -3.30 -21.93
N THR A 283 -4.33 -2.40 -21.06
CA THR A 283 -2.95 -2.24 -20.60
C THR A 283 -2.50 -3.17 -19.47
N SER A 284 -3.36 -3.84 -18.70
CA SER A 284 -2.95 -4.78 -17.63
C SER A 284 -4.12 -5.60 -17.04
N SER A 285 -3.85 -6.79 -16.51
CA SER A 285 -4.87 -7.62 -15.83
C SER A 285 -5.15 -7.17 -14.39
N LYS A 286 -6.30 -7.59 -13.82
CA LYS A 286 -6.62 -7.35 -12.40
C LYS A 286 -5.60 -8.00 -11.47
N THR A 287 -5.18 -9.22 -11.81
CA THR A 287 -4.16 -10.00 -11.11
C THR A 287 -2.76 -9.39 -11.18
N TRP A 288 -2.50 -8.45 -12.09
CA TRP A 288 -1.24 -7.69 -12.15
C TRP A 288 -1.27 -6.50 -11.19
N THR A 289 -2.46 -5.98 -10.89
CA THR A 289 -2.65 -4.64 -10.32
C THR A 289 -3.30 -4.62 -8.93
N LEU A 290 -4.04 -5.66 -8.55
CA LEU A 290 -4.71 -5.76 -7.24
C LEU A 290 -4.15 -6.92 -6.41
N ALA A 291 -3.83 -6.65 -5.14
CA ALA A 291 -3.15 -7.61 -4.26
C ALA A 291 -3.97 -8.89 -4.05
N LYS A 292 -5.28 -8.74 -3.80
CA LYS A 292 -6.22 -9.85 -3.66
C LYS A 292 -6.30 -10.72 -4.91
N GLU A 293 -6.39 -10.11 -6.09
CA GLU A 293 -6.51 -10.86 -7.35
C GLU A 293 -5.18 -11.52 -7.71
N ASN A 294 -4.06 -10.86 -7.47
CA ASN A 294 -2.73 -11.43 -7.61
C ASN A 294 -2.52 -12.63 -6.69
N HIS A 295 -2.93 -12.51 -5.42
CA HIS A 295 -2.90 -13.62 -4.47
C HIS A 295 -3.70 -14.83 -4.99
N ASN A 296 -4.94 -14.62 -5.42
CA ASN A 296 -5.79 -15.70 -5.94
C ASN A 296 -5.16 -16.33 -7.19
N PHE A 297 -4.65 -15.51 -8.11
CA PHE A 297 -3.95 -15.98 -9.30
C PHE A 297 -2.75 -16.87 -8.94
N VAL A 298 -1.85 -16.40 -8.09
CA VAL A 298 -0.63 -17.12 -7.70
C VAL A 298 -0.97 -18.42 -6.97
N THR A 299 -1.91 -18.39 -6.04
CA THR A 299 -2.16 -19.50 -5.10
C THR A 299 -3.22 -20.50 -5.57
N GLN A 300 -4.13 -20.11 -6.47
CA GLN A 300 -5.29 -20.95 -6.82
C GLN A 300 -5.42 -21.23 -8.32
N HIS A 301 -4.98 -20.32 -9.20
CA HIS A 301 -5.35 -20.39 -10.62
C HIS A 301 -4.18 -20.62 -11.57
N SER A 302 -2.96 -20.25 -11.19
CA SER A 302 -1.79 -20.29 -12.09
C SER A 302 -0.83 -21.45 -11.85
N GLY A 303 -0.91 -22.10 -10.68
CA GLY A 303 0.09 -23.06 -10.21
C GLY A 303 1.48 -22.44 -9.92
N ARG A 304 1.61 -21.11 -9.94
CA ARG A 304 2.87 -20.38 -9.78
C ARG A 304 3.33 -20.23 -8.34
N GLY A 305 2.49 -20.54 -7.36
CA GLY A 305 2.91 -20.53 -5.97
C GLY A 305 2.00 -21.32 -5.06
N GLU A 306 2.43 -21.42 -3.80
CA GLU A 306 1.66 -22.05 -2.73
C GLU A 306 1.87 -21.33 -1.41
N ILE A 307 0.84 -21.32 -0.56
CA ILE A 307 0.94 -20.80 0.80
C ILE A 307 1.74 -21.81 1.63
N VAL A 308 2.90 -21.40 2.13
CA VAL A 308 3.80 -22.23 2.94
C VAL A 308 3.74 -21.91 4.43
N GLY A 309 3.16 -20.76 4.79
CA GLY A 309 2.94 -20.38 6.18
C GLY A 309 1.89 -19.29 6.32
N VAL A 310 1.21 -19.29 7.47
CA VAL A 310 0.28 -18.23 7.88
C VAL A 310 0.63 -17.84 9.30
N VAL A 311 0.86 -16.55 9.52
CA VAL A 311 1.22 -16.00 10.84
C VAL A 311 0.15 -15.00 11.24
N ALA A 312 -0.48 -15.22 12.39
CA ALA A 312 -1.37 -14.22 12.99
C ALA A 312 -0.54 -13.02 13.46
N THR A 313 -1.04 -11.81 13.23
CA THR A 313 -0.38 -10.56 13.59
C THR A 313 -1.24 -9.75 14.57
N PRO A 314 -1.40 -10.22 15.82
CA PRO A 314 -2.18 -9.50 16.83
C PRO A 314 -1.53 -8.18 17.27
N SER A 315 -0.21 -8.06 17.11
CA SER A 315 0.63 -6.90 17.38
C SER A 315 1.98 -7.07 16.66
N ARG A 316 2.75 -5.98 16.47
CA ARG A 316 4.15 -6.07 16.04
C ARG A 316 5.03 -6.71 17.11
N GLU A 317 4.81 -6.35 18.37
CA GLU A 317 5.55 -6.94 19.49
C GLU A 317 5.28 -8.44 19.57
N GLY A 318 6.36 -9.23 19.64
CA GLY A 318 6.29 -10.68 19.76
C GLY A 318 6.30 -11.44 18.43
N LEU A 319 6.28 -10.75 17.28
CA LEU A 319 6.51 -11.40 15.99
C LEU A 319 7.95 -11.90 15.90
N ASP A 320 8.09 -13.10 15.35
CA ASP A 320 9.39 -13.71 15.10
C ASP A 320 10.05 -13.03 13.90
N PRO A 321 11.19 -12.33 14.06
CA PRO A 321 11.84 -11.63 12.97
C PRO A 321 12.31 -12.57 11.85
N LEU A 322 12.32 -13.89 12.09
CA LEU A 322 12.68 -14.92 11.12
C LEU A 322 11.50 -15.79 10.67
N ALA A 323 10.24 -15.36 10.90
CA ALA A 323 9.08 -16.16 10.52
C ALA A 323 9.00 -16.49 9.02
N PRO A 324 9.28 -15.56 8.08
CA PRO A 324 9.29 -15.83 6.64
C PRO A 324 10.22 -16.99 6.25
N SER A 325 11.49 -16.90 6.60
CA SER A 325 12.51 -17.91 6.28
C SER A 325 12.26 -19.24 6.99
N ARG A 326 11.75 -19.20 8.24
CA ARG A 326 11.35 -20.43 8.98
C ARG A 326 10.14 -21.12 8.36
N ALA A 327 9.24 -20.38 7.74
CA ALA A 327 8.14 -20.93 6.95
C ALA A 327 8.60 -21.50 5.60
N GLY A 328 9.87 -21.30 5.23
CA GLY A 328 10.47 -21.82 4.01
C GLY A 328 10.49 -20.84 2.84
N LEU A 329 10.26 -19.54 3.07
CA LEU A 329 10.41 -18.54 2.03
C LEU A 329 11.87 -18.46 1.56
N LEU A 330 12.03 -18.35 0.26
CA LEU A 330 13.27 -18.07 -0.43
C LEU A 330 13.20 -16.67 -1.05
N PRO A 331 14.32 -15.93 -1.12
CA PRO A 331 14.36 -14.65 -1.84
C PRO A 331 13.67 -14.71 -3.21
N GLY A 332 12.84 -13.72 -3.48
CA GLY A 332 11.92 -13.64 -4.64
C GLY A 332 10.48 -14.06 -4.32
N ASP A 333 10.24 -14.77 -3.22
CA ASP A 333 8.89 -15.14 -2.80
C ASP A 333 8.06 -13.93 -2.32
N LEU A 334 6.74 -14.13 -2.18
CA LEU A 334 5.80 -13.08 -1.84
C LEU A 334 5.24 -13.22 -0.42
N ILE A 335 4.91 -12.08 0.17
CA ILE A 335 4.25 -11.96 1.46
C ILE A 335 2.97 -11.15 1.26
N TYR A 336 1.81 -11.74 1.52
CA TYR A 336 0.52 -11.06 1.44
C TYR A 336 0.03 -10.70 2.83
N TYR A 337 -0.41 -9.46 3.00
CA TYR A 337 -0.90 -8.95 4.27
C TYR A 337 -2.42 -8.90 4.24
N LYS A 338 -3.01 -9.56 5.23
CA LYS A 338 -4.46 -9.66 5.40
C LYS A 338 -4.88 -8.88 6.64
N ASP A 339 -5.78 -7.93 6.44
CA ASP A 339 -6.28 -7.10 7.53
C ASP A 339 -7.23 -7.86 8.47
N ALA A 340 -7.67 -7.19 9.53
CA ALA A 340 -8.59 -7.73 10.52
C ALA A 340 -10.00 -8.05 9.97
N ASP A 341 -10.36 -7.51 8.80
CA ASP A 341 -11.64 -7.77 8.13
C ASP A 341 -11.53 -8.91 7.11
N GLY A 342 -10.32 -9.45 6.92
CA GLY A 342 -10.00 -10.55 6.03
C GLY A 342 -9.68 -10.12 4.60
N GLY A 343 -9.54 -8.82 4.34
CA GLY A 343 -9.12 -8.27 3.05
C GLY A 343 -7.62 -8.39 2.82
N ILE A 344 -7.21 -8.75 1.61
CA ILE A 344 -5.80 -8.72 1.17
C ILE A 344 -5.60 -7.45 0.35
N ASN A 345 -4.95 -6.46 0.95
CA ASN A 345 -4.80 -5.14 0.34
C ASN A 345 -3.33 -4.79 0.08
N HIS A 346 -2.38 -5.63 0.52
CA HIS A 346 -0.95 -5.38 0.34
C HIS A 346 -0.15 -6.65 0.08
N VAL A 347 0.90 -6.49 -0.71
CA VAL A 347 1.88 -7.53 -1.07
C VAL A 347 3.29 -6.95 -1.02
N ALA A 348 4.22 -7.74 -0.49
CA ALA A 348 5.64 -7.44 -0.46
C ALA A 348 6.47 -8.59 -1.04
N VAL A 349 7.69 -8.27 -1.48
CA VAL A 349 8.66 -9.23 -2.00
C VAL A 349 9.67 -9.54 -0.91
N TYR A 350 9.83 -10.81 -0.56
CA TYR A 350 10.87 -11.26 0.36
C TYR A 350 12.24 -11.26 -0.33
N THR A 351 13.23 -10.58 0.26
CA THR A 351 14.55 -10.41 -0.37
C THR A 351 15.68 -11.13 0.37
N GLY A 352 15.44 -11.59 1.60
CA GLY A 352 16.36 -12.42 2.36
C GLY A 352 16.47 -12.00 3.80
N GLN A 353 17.65 -12.18 4.40
CA GLN A 353 17.92 -11.82 5.79
C GLN A 353 18.97 -10.73 5.85
N THR A 354 18.87 -9.82 6.82
CA THR A 354 19.95 -8.90 7.16
C THR A 354 20.08 -8.74 8.68
N MET A 355 21.10 -8.03 9.14
CA MET A 355 21.24 -7.68 10.55
C MET A 355 20.58 -6.34 10.82
N ILE A 356 19.48 -6.34 11.58
CA ILE A 356 18.81 -5.12 12.05
C ILE A 356 19.01 -5.04 13.55
N ASN A 357 19.69 -3.97 14.02
CA ASN A 357 20.00 -3.77 15.44
C ASN A 357 20.68 -4.98 16.12
N GLY A 358 21.53 -5.69 15.38
CA GLY A 358 22.25 -6.87 15.89
C GLY A 358 21.42 -8.17 15.94
N VAL A 359 20.19 -8.16 15.40
CA VAL A 359 19.33 -9.33 15.28
C VAL A 359 19.20 -9.73 13.80
N PRO A 360 19.37 -11.02 13.45
CA PRO A 360 19.02 -11.52 12.12
C PRO A 360 17.52 -11.36 11.89
N THR A 361 17.16 -10.67 10.82
CA THR A 361 15.77 -10.33 10.49
C THR A 361 15.51 -10.56 9.02
N ASP A 362 14.38 -11.19 8.73
CA ASP A 362 13.85 -11.33 7.38
C ASP A 362 13.38 -9.97 6.85
N VAL A 363 13.84 -9.62 5.65
CA VAL A 363 13.59 -8.35 5.00
C VAL A 363 12.81 -8.48 3.70
N ILE A 364 12.08 -7.42 3.40
CA ILE A 364 11.21 -7.29 2.25
C ILE A 364 11.49 -5.99 1.51
N ASN A 365 11.14 -5.97 0.23
CA ASN A 365 10.92 -4.75 -0.53
C ASN A 365 9.42 -4.60 -0.79
N GLN A 366 8.90 -3.41 -0.54
CA GLN A 366 7.49 -3.09 -0.71
C GLN A 366 7.29 -1.66 -1.20
N HIS A 367 6.22 -1.46 -1.96
CA HIS A 367 5.70 -0.15 -2.34
C HIS A 367 4.32 0.03 -1.69
N SER A 368 4.16 1.03 -0.83
CA SER A 368 2.92 1.27 -0.09
C SER A 368 2.83 2.72 0.36
N GLY A 369 1.84 3.48 -0.10
CA GLY A 369 1.38 4.75 0.47
C GLY A 369 2.44 5.83 0.69
N GLY A 370 3.35 6.06 -0.27
CA GLY A 370 4.47 6.99 -0.11
C GLY A 370 5.70 6.39 0.59
N VAL A 371 5.61 5.13 1.03
CA VAL A 371 6.69 4.36 1.65
C VAL A 371 7.19 3.33 0.64
N LYS A 372 8.40 3.54 0.16
CA LYS A 372 9.17 2.58 -0.64
C LYS A 372 10.39 2.21 0.16
N THR A 373 10.41 0.99 0.64
CA THR A 373 11.35 0.60 1.67
C THR A 373 11.88 -0.78 1.43
N HIS A 374 13.19 -0.89 1.62
CA HIS A 374 13.83 -2.11 2.07
C HIS A 374 13.77 -2.13 3.61
N GLY A 375 13.01 -3.06 4.18
CA GLY A 375 12.72 -3.07 5.61
C GLY A 375 12.45 -4.47 6.14
N ASP A 376 12.22 -4.60 7.45
CA ASP A 376 11.76 -5.88 8.00
C ASP A 376 10.35 -6.24 7.49
N TRP A 377 10.03 -7.53 7.53
CA TRP A 377 8.74 -8.03 7.06
C TRP A 377 7.56 -7.69 7.99
N MET A 378 7.83 -7.29 9.24
CA MET A 378 6.79 -7.19 10.26
C MET A 378 5.95 -5.95 9.99
N PRO A 379 4.60 -6.05 10.02
CA PRO A 379 3.76 -4.90 9.76
C PRO A 379 3.87 -3.86 10.88
N ASP A 380 4.04 -2.59 10.50
CA ASP A 380 4.00 -1.44 11.42
C ASP A 380 2.63 -0.78 11.50
N SER A 381 1.76 -1.02 10.51
CA SER A 381 0.45 -0.39 10.45
C SER A 381 -0.57 -1.12 11.33
N ALA A 382 -1.47 -0.34 11.94
CA ALA A 382 -2.60 -0.86 12.70
C ALA A 382 -3.54 -1.76 11.86
N GLU A 383 -3.53 -1.58 10.53
CA GLU A 383 -4.27 -2.42 9.57
C GLU A 383 -3.91 -3.90 9.69
N TYR A 384 -2.61 -4.17 9.82
CA TYR A 384 -2.06 -5.52 9.80
C TYR A 384 -1.57 -5.98 11.18
N THR A 385 -1.88 -5.24 12.25
CA THR A 385 -1.45 -5.53 13.64
C THR A 385 -2.62 -5.56 14.63
N ARG A 386 -3.70 -6.26 14.29
CA ARG A 386 -4.85 -6.49 15.19
C ARG A 386 -5.52 -7.80 14.85
N ALA A 387 -5.78 -8.66 15.84
CA ALA A 387 -6.55 -9.88 15.59
C ALA A 387 -7.92 -9.56 14.93
N PRO A 388 -8.35 -10.29 13.90
CA PRO A 388 -7.76 -11.52 13.32
C PRO A 388 -6.79 -11.30 12.13
N ALA A 389 -6.13 -10.15 12.01
CA ALA A 389 -5.14 -9.89 10.96
C ALA A 389 -4.06 -10.98 10.93
N GLN A 390 -3.59 -11.27 9.72
CA GLN A 390 -2.61 -12.31 9.46
C GLN A 390 -1.75 -11.98 8.24
N VAL A 391 -0.63 -12.67 8.14
CA VAL A 391 0.27 -12.60 7.00
C VAL A 391 0.39 -13.99 6.40
N GLU A 392 0.29 -14.06 5.08
CA GLU A 392 0.38 -15.29 4.30
C GLU A 392 1.70 -15.29 3.52
N PHE A 393 2.53 -16.30 3.79
CA PHE A 393 3.81 -16.51 3.15
C PHE A 393 3.62 -17.41 1.94
N VAL A 394 3.91 -16.89 0.75
CA VAL A 394 3.65 -17.57 -0.53
C VAL A 394 4.96 -17.87 -1.23
N HIS A 395 5.28 -19.15 -1.33
CA HIS A 395 6.43 -19.63 -2.08
C HIS A 395 6.10 -19.65 -3.57
N LEU A 396 6.89 -18.93 -4.38
CA LEU A 396 6.75 -18.93 -5.83
C LEU A 396 7.53 -20.09 -6.44
N ARG A 397 7.01 -20.68 -7.51
CA ARG A 397 7.70 -21.69 -8.34
C ARG A 397 8.20 -21.01 -9.60
N TYR A 398 9.43 -20.48 -9.56
CA TYR A 398 9.97 -19.77 -10.71
C TYR A 398 10.22 -20.73 -11.88
N PRO A 399 10.13 -20.24 -13.14
CA PRO A 399 10.45 -21.07 -14.30
C PRO A 399 11.87 -21.64 -14.21
N GLY A 400 11.98 -22.95 -14.39
CA GLY A 400 13.26 -23.67 -14.32
C GLY A 400 13.62 -24.25 -12.95
N GLU A 401 12.76 -24.09 -11.93
CA GLU A 401 12.90 -24.74 -10.62
C GLU A 401 12.23 -26.11 -10.50
#